data_AF-A0A959UWT3-F1
#
_entry.id   AF-A0A959UWT3-F1
#
_cell.length_a   1.000
_cell.length_b   1.000
_cell.length_c   1.000
_cell.angle_alpha   90.00
_cell.angle_beta   90.00
_cell.angle_gamma   90.00
#
_symmetry.space_group_name_H-M   'P 1'
#
loop_
_entity.id
_entity.type
_entity.pdbx_description
1 polymer ?
#
loop_
_entity_poly.entity_id
_entity_poly.type
_entity_poly.pdbx_seq_one_letter_code
_entity_poly.pdbx_strand_id
1 'polypeptide(L)'
;NSLGGEEVRLVALVSARRFRETKRRIKARDPKATVLPMVPQMKRWRWNTGILALVASGLRPTGIICRGPFATAMALRMRERGGVRKVCFDGRGAYAAEWEEYRIIDDEALIVQVRPLEQEAVLKSDLRIAVSQALVDHWRERYGYRDDAHVVIPCTLGNDFRFDAEDDREATRRELGYAPDDLVLVYSGSTAGWQSFGLLEGLLSGILDRQPEVKVLFLSKEDANNRKLMDRFPGRVQAKWLDPADVQRTLRACDHGILVREDTVTNRVASPTK
;
A
#
# COMPACT_ATOMS: atom_id res chain seq x y z
N ASN A 1 -5.94 0.97 18.98
CA ASN A 1 -6.16 2.36 19.45
C ASN A 1 -6.10 2.42 20.97
N SER A 2 -4.96 2.09 21.56
CA SER A 2 -4.71 2.14 23.01
C SER A 2 -3.69 3.22 23.40
N LEU A 3 -3.34 4.12 22.47
CA LEU A 3 -2.59 5.33 22.80
C LEU A 3 -3.61 6.28 23.45
N GLY A 4 -3.39 6.65 24.71
CA GLY A 4 -4.27 7.50 25.52
C GLY A 4 -4.37 8.94 25.00
N GLY A 5 -5.04 9.11 23.86
CA GLY A 5 -5.34 10.38 23.22
C GLY A 5 -6.81 10.48 22.80
N GLU A 6 -7.14 11.57 22.11
CA GLU A 6 -8.49 11.84 21.60
C GLU A 6 -9.08 10.65 20.81
N GLU A 7 -10.39 10.44 20.90
CA GLU A 7 -11.05 9.30 20.25
C GLU A 7 -10.99 9.42 18.71
N VAL A 8 -10.12 8.62 18.08
CA VAL A 8 -10.06 8.50 16.62
C VAL A 8 -11.09 7.47 16.14
N ARG A 9 -11.95 7.88 15.19
CA ARG A 9 -12.96 7.01 14.56
C ARG A 9 -12.70 6.85 13.07
N LEU A 10 -12.60 5.60 12.60
CA LEU A 10 -12.50 5.31 11.17
C LEU A 10 -13.82 5.59 10.46
N VAL A 11 -13.79 6.37 9.38
CA VAL A 11 -14.89 6.51 8.42
C VAL A 11 -14.43 5.95 7.09
N ALA A 12 -15.08 4.90 6.61
CA ALA A 12 -14.73 4.22 5.36
C ALA A 12 -15.89 4.28 4.37
N LEU A 13 -15.68 4.97 3.25
CA LEU A 13 -16.55 4.91 2.09
C LEU A 13 -16.02 3.81 1.19
N VAL A 14 -16.76 2.70 1.05
CA VAL A 14 -16.31 1.49 0.35
C VAL A 14 -17.25 1.13 -0.79
N SER A 15 -16.77 0.36 -1.76
CA SER A 15 -17.55 0.00 -2.94
C SER A 15 -18.89 -0.62 -2.55
N ALA A 16 -19.96 -0.22 -3.25
CA ALA A 16 -21.26 -0.88 -3.12
C ALA A 16 -21.15 -2.37 -3.53
N ARG A 17 -20.23 -2.70 -4.45
CA ARG A 17 -19.91 -4.09 -4.79
C ARG A 17 -19.21 -4.74 -3.60
N ARG A 18 -19.75 -5.85 -3.10
CA ARG A 18 -19.27 -6.56 -1.89
C ARG A 18 -19.25 -5.68 -0.62
N PHE A 19 -20.17 -4.71 -0.52
CA PHE A 19 -20.27 -3.82 0.63
C PHE A 19 -20.40 -4.58 1.95
N ARG A 20 -21.27 -5.60 2.02
CA ARG A 20 -21.52 -6.40 3.24
C ARG A 20 -20.26 -7.12 3.72
N GLU A 21 -19.52 -7.75 2.81
CA GLU A 21 -18.26 -8.45 3.10
C GLU A 21 -17.21 -7.47 3.62
N THR A 22 -17.00 -6.36 2.91
CA THR A 22 -16.04 -5.32 3.28
C THR A 22 -16.37 -4.69 4.63
N LYS A 23 -17.65 -4.38 4.87
CA LYS A 23 -18.14 -3.85 6.15
C LYS A 23 -17.88 -4.81 7.29
N ARG A 24 -18.17 -6.12 7.13
CA ARG A 24 -17.89 -7.14 8.15
C ARG A 24 -16.39 -7.19 8.48
N ARG A 25 -15.52 -7.21 7.47
CA ARG A 25 -14.06 -7.26 7.66
C ARG A 25 -13.52 -6.03 8.39
N ILE A 26 -14.00 -4.83 8.05
CA ILE A 26 -13.59 -3.60 8.75
C ILE A 26 -14.10 -3.62 10.19
N LYS A 27 -15.38 -3.94 10.42
CA LYS A 27 -15.97 -3.99 11.76
C LYS A 27 -15.36 -5.04 12.68
N ALA A 28 -14.85 -6.15 12.13
CA ALA A 28 -14.13 -7.15 12.89
C ALA A 28 -12.79 -6.60 13.45
N ARG A 29 -12.17 -5.63 12.78
CA ARG A 29 -10.91 -5.00 13.21
C ARG A 29 -11.11 -3.71 13.99
N ASP A 30 -12.13 -2.94 13.62
CA ASP A 30 -12.55 -1.71 14.30
C ASP A 30 -14.09 -1.69 14.45
N PRO A 31 -14.60 -2.19 15.58
CA PRO A 31 -16.04 -2.20 15.86
C PRO A 31 -16.68 -0.81 15.85
N LYS A 32 -15.91 0.26 16.11
CA LYS A 32 -16.39 1.65 16.15
C LYS A 32 -16.41 2.32 14.77
N ALA A 33 -15.82 1.71 13.74
CA ALA A 33 -15.74 2.28 12.40
C ALA A 33 -17.11 2.58 11.76
N THR A 34 -17.30 3.74 11.16
CA THR A 34 -18.46 4.05 10.32
C THR A 34 -18.17 3.60 8.89
N VAL A 35 -18.89 2.59 8.39
CA VAL A 35 -18.69 2.04 7.04
C VAL A 35 -19.94 2.30 6.20
N LEU A 36 -19.77 3.03 5.11
CA LEU A 36 -20.84 3.48 4.23
C LEU A 36 -20.53 3.14 2.76
N PRO A 37 -21.55 2.90 1.93
CA PRO A 37 -21.33 2.70 0.51
C PRO A 37 -20.86 4.01 -0.13
N MET A 38 -19.80 3.95 -0.93
CA MET A 38 -19.40 5.05 -1.79
C MET A 38 -20.33 5.15 -3.01
N VAL A 39 -20.48 6.35 -3.54
CA VAL A 39 -21.13 6.57 -4.84
C VAL A 39 -20.39 5.76 -5.92
N PRO A 40 -21.09 4.97 -6.75
CA PRO A 40 -20.46 4.13 -7.76
C PRO A 40 -19.62 4.94 -8.76
N GLN A 41 -18.55 4.31 -9.25
CA GLN A 41 -17.57 4.86 -10.21
C GLN A 41 -16.69 5.96 -9.62
N MET A 42 -15.37 5.83 -9.79
CA MET A 42 -14.38 6.77 -9.24
C MET A 42 -14.59 8.20 -9.75
N LYS A 43 -15.02 8.39 -11.00
CA LYS A 43 -15.34 9.72 -11.57
C LYS A 43 -16.41 10.50 -10.79
N ARG A 44 -17.24 9.81 -10.01
CA ARG A 44 -18.29 10.42 -9.17
C ARG A 44 -17.82 10.67 -7.73
N TRP A 45 -16.52 10.61 -7.44
CA TRP A 45 -15.99 10.75 -6.08
C TRP A 45 -16.48 12.01 -5.36
N ARG A 46 -16.67 13.13 -6.07
CA ARG A 46 -17.13 14.42 -5.49
C ARG A 46 -18.49 14.31 -4.80
N TRP A 47 -19.37 13.43 -5.26
CA TRP A 47 -20.69 13.22 -4.64
C TRP A 47 -20.59 12.63 -3.23
N ASN A 48 -19.48 11.95 -2.92
CA ASN A 48 -19.21 11.47 -1.57
C ASN A 48 -18.97 12.61 -0.55
N THR A 49 -18.72 13.84 -1.00
CA THR A 49 -18.59 15.01 -0.10
C THR A 49 -19.86 15.23 0.72
N GLY A 50 -21.05 14.99 0.13
CA GLY A 50 -22.32 15.09 0.85
C GLY A 50 -22.47 14.02 1.92
N ILE A 51 -22.02 12.79 1.64
CA ILE A 51 -21.98 11.69 2.61
C ILE A 51 -21.01 12.03 3.74
N LEU A 52 -19.82 12.53 3.42
CA LEU A 52 -18.84 12.97 4.41
C LEU A 52 -19.41 14.07 5.32
N ALA A 53 -20.08 15.07 4.74
CA ALA A 53 -20.70 16.16 5.49
C ALA A 53 -21.81 15.65 6.44
N LEU A 54 -22.65 14.70 6.00
CA LEU A 54 -23.67 14.08 6.83
C LEU A 54 -23.06 13.29 8.00
N VAL A 55 -21.97 12.56 7.76
CA VAL A 55 -21.27 11.83 8.82
C VAL A 55 -20.62 12.81 9.80
N ALA A 56 -19.96 13.85 9.28
CA ALA A 56 -19.27 14.83 10.10
C ALA A 56 -20.24 15.67 10.95
N SER A 57 -21.46 15.96 10.47
CA SER A 57 -22.44 16.69 11.28
C SER A 57 -22.90 15.88 12.51
N GLY A 58 -22.97 14.56 12.39
CA GLY A 58 -23.28 13.65 13.49
C GLY A 58 -22.10 13.40 14.43
N LEU A 59 -20.88 13.26 13.88
CA LEU A 59 -19.67 12.97 14.67
C LEU A 59 -19.01 14.21 15.27
N ARG A 60 -19.23 15.39 14.66
CA ARG A 60 -18.62 16.68 15.01
C ARG A 60 -17.10 16.61 15.23
N PRO A 61 -16.32 16.10 14.25
CA PRO A 61 -14.88 15.94 14.42
C PRO A 61 -14.18 17.30 14.53
N THR A 62 -13.15 17.39 15.37
CA THR A 62 -12.25 18.55 15.46
C THR A 62 -11.31 18.62 14.24
N GLY A 63 -10.95 17.46 13.68
CA GLY A 63 -10.17 17.33 12.46
C GLY A 63 -10.44 16.03 11.70
N ILE A 64 -10.03 15.98 10.44
CA ILE A 64 -10.15 14.77 9.59
C ILE A 64 -8.76 14.43 9.03
N ILE A 65 -8.35 13.17 9.20
CA ILE A 65 -7.17 12.59 8.55
C ILE A 65 -7.62 11.86 7.29
N CYS A 66 -7.12 12.29 6.14
CA CYS A 66 -7.54 11.86 4.82
C CYS A 66 -6.43 11.06 4.14
N ARG A 67 -6.68 9.78 3.87
CA ARG A 67 -5.77 8.97 3.06
C ARG A 67 -5.97 9.25 1.58
N GLY A 68 -4.95 9.83 0.94
CA GLY A 68 -4.93 10.12 -0.49
C GLY A 68 -5.62 11.43 -0.91
N PRO A 69 -5.41 11.86 -2.17
CA PRO A 69 -5.79 13.20 -2.65
C PRO A 69 -7.31 13.41 -2.72
N PHE A 70 -8.08 12.40 -3.13
CA PHE A 70 -9.53 12.50 -3.25
C PHE A 70 -10.23 12.73 -1.90
N ALA A 71 -9.85 11.96 -0.87
CA ALA A 71 -10.40 12.12 0.47
C ALA A 71 -10.05 13.51 1.03
N THR A 72 -8.81 13.94 0.81
CA THR A 72 -8.32 15.24 1.27
C THR A 72 -9.09 16.38 0.61
N ALA A 73 -9.30 16.31 -0.71
CA ALA A 73 -10.07 17.31 -1.44
C ALA A 73 -11.50 17.44 -0.88
N MET A 74 -12.19 16.32 -0.57
CA MET A 74 -13.52 16.38 0.05
C MET A 74 -13.50 17.07 1.42
N ALA A 75 -12.52 16.73 2.27
CA ALA A 75 -12.39 17.34 3.60
C ALA A 75 -12.03 18.82 3.52
N LEU A 76 -11.18 19.24 2.57
CA LEU A 76 -10.85 20.64 2.34
C LEU A 76 -12.10 21.45 1.96
N ARG A 77 -12.96 20.95 1.07
CA ARG A 77 -14.24 21.62 0.75
C ARG A 77 -15.18 21.68 1.94
N MET A 78 -15.12 20.70 2.83
CA MET A 78 -15.89 20.73 4.08
C MET A 78 -15.35 21.79 5.05
N ARG A 79 -14.02 21.93 5.15
CA ARG A 79 -13.34 22.96 5.95
C ARG A 79 -13.67 24.37 5.45
N GLU A 80 -13.61 24.58 4.13
CA GLU A 80 -13.97 25.87 3.49
C GLU A 80 -15.41 26.30 3.81
N ARG A 81 -16.31 25.35 4.08
CA ARG A 81 -17.71 25.59 4.48
C ARG A 81 -17.90 25.63 6.01
N GLY A 82 -16.84 25.60 6.79
CA GLY A 82 -16.88 25.60 8.25
C GLY A 82 -17.32 24.28 8.89
N GLY A 83 -17.38 23.18 8.14
CA GLY A 83 -17.84 21.88 8.64
C GLY A 83 -16.81 21.11 9.47
N VAL A 84 -15.52 21.44 9.35
CA VAL A 84 -14.41 20.92 10.17
C VAL A 84 -13.35 22.00 10.32
N ARG A 85 -12.56 21.95 11.38
CA ARG A 85 -11.50 22.94 11.63
C ARG A 85 -10.16 22.56 11.00
N LYS A 86 -9.78 21.28 11.07
CA LYS A 86 -8.47 20.79 10.64
C LYS A 86 -8.56 19.64 9.63
N VAL A 87 -7.67 19.67 8.63
CA VAL A 87 -7.53 18.61 7.63
C VAL A 87 -6.08 18.14 7.59
N CYS A 88 -5.86 16.84 7.71
CA CYS A 88 -4.55 16.22 7.58
C CYS A 88 -4.52 15.35 6.33
N PHE A 89 -3.52 15.54 5.47
CA PHE A 89 -3.27 14.68 4.31
C PHE A 89 -2.34 13.52 4.70
N ASP A 90 -2.86 12.28 4.70
CA ASP A 90 -2.05 11.05 4.79
C ASP A 90 -1.60 10.64 3.38
N GLY A 91 -0.39 11.08 3.02
CA GLY A 91 0.29 10.81 1.77
C GLY A 91 1.10 9.52 1.82
N ARG A 92 0.57 8.45 1.22
CA ARG A 92 1.18 7.11 1.23
C ARG A 92 2.13 6.83 0.06
N GLY A 93 2.31 7.80 -0.82
CA GLY A 93 3.15 7.77 -2.02
C GLY A 93 2.96 9.06 -2.82
N ALA A 94 3.68 9.20 -3.94
CA ALA A 94 3.45 10.27 -4.91
C ALA A 94 2.31 9.84 -5.86
N TYR A 95 1.07 10.22 -5.53
CA TYR A 95 -0.12 9.69 -6.19
C TYR A 95 -0.19 10.05 -7.67
N ALA A 96 0.18 11.28 -8.02
CA ALA A 96 0.20 11.73 -9.41
C ALA A 96 1.25 10.96 -10.20
N ALA A 97 2.45 10.79 -9.64
CA ALA A 97 3.51 10.00 -10.28
C ALA A 97 3.09 8.55 -10.47
N GLU A 98 2.49 7.92 -9.46
CA GLU A 98 2.01 6.53 -9.56
C GLU A 98 0.98 6.35 -10.69
N TRP A 99 0.05 7.30 -10.83
CA TRP A 99 -0.98 7.25 -11.86
C TRP A 99 -0.46 7.57 -13.25
N GLU A 100 0.50 8.49 -13.37
CA GLU A 100 1.16 8.86 -14.62
C GLU A 100 2.10 7.74 -15.12
N GLU A 101 2.88 7.13 -14.22
CA GLU A 101 3.88 6.08 -14.54
C GLU A 101 3.21 4.73 -14.85
N TYR A 102 2.22 4.32 -14.05
CA TYR A 102 1.68 2.95 -14.11
C TYR A 102 0.24 2.86 -14.62
N ARG A 103 -0.39 3.99 -14.98
CA ARG A 103 -1.76 4.03 -15.53
C ARG A 103 -2.73 3.16 -14.73
N ILE A 104 -2.81 3.42 -13.44
CA ILE A 104 -3.59 2.62 -12.45
C ILE A 104 -5.05 2.40 -12.85
N ILE A 105 -5.59 3.28 -13.69
CA ILE A 105 -6.91 3.18 -14.29
C ILE A 105 -6.85 3.55 -15.76
N ASP A 106 -7.76 2.98 -16.55
CA ASP A 106 -7.94 3.34 -17.95
C ASP A 106 -8.96 4.49 -18.09
N ASP A 107 -8.63 5.65 -17.53
CA ASP A 107 -9.44 6.87 -17.58
C ASP A 107 -8.53 8.11 -17.52
N GLU A 108 -8.18 8.65 -18.70
CA GLU A 108 -7.35 9.85 -18.84
C GLU A 108 -7.88 11.04 -18.06
N ALA A 109 -9.19 11.26 -18.10
CA ALA A 109 -9.81 12.40 -17.44
C ALA A 109 -9.63 12.33 -15.91
N LEU A 110 -9.61 11.12 -15.34
CA LEU A 110 -9.30 10.93 -13.93
C LEU A 110 -7.80 11.05 -13.64
N ILE A 111 -6.91 10.53 -14.50
CA ILE A 111 -5.45 10.65 -14.33
C ILE A 111 -5.04 12.12 -14.25
N VAL A 112 -5.48 12.95 -15.21
CA VAL A 112 -5.12 14.38 -15.23
C VAL A 112 -5.64 15.15 -14.02
N GLN A 113 -6.66 14.63 -13.32
CA GLN A 113 -7.18 15.24 -12.10
C GLN A 113 -6.33 14.93 -10.86
N VAL A 114 -5.55 13.85 -10.83
CA VAL A 114 -4.82 13.47 -9.60
C VAL A 114 -3.74 14.47 -9.26
N ARG A 115 -2.98 14.96 -10.25
CA ARG A 115 -1.93 15.95 -10.03
C ARG A 115 -2.42 17.23 -9.33
N PRO A 116 -3.47 17.93 -9.82
CA PRO A 116 -3.98 19.12 -9.13
C PRO A 116 -4.62 18.80 -7.77
N LEU A 117 -5.23 17.62 -7.60
CA LEU A 117 -5.79 17.20 -6.31
C LEU A 117 -4.71 16.91 -5.27
N GLU A 118 -3.61 16.25 -5.66
CA GLU A 118 -2.46 16.02 -4.81
C GLU A 118 -1.77 17.33 -4.46
N GLN A 119 -1.56 18.23 -5.44
CA GLN A 119 -1.03 19.56 -5.18
C GLN A 119 -1.89 20.32 -4.16
N GLU A 120 -3.22 20.31 -4.33
CA GLU A 120 -4.14 20.94 -3.39
C GLU A 120 -4.04 20.31 -1.99
N ALA A 121 -4.00 18.98 -1.90
CA ALA A 121 -3.83 18.25 -0.63
C ALA A 121 -2.51 18.60 0.08
N VAL A 122 -1.41 18.71 -0.68
CA VAL A 122 -0.09 19.07 -0.19
C VAL A 122 -0.02 20.54 0.23
N LEU A 123 -0.63 21.46 -0.49
CA LEU A 123 -0.49 22.90 -0.20
C LEU A 123 -1.53 23.43 0.78
N LYS A 124 -2.73 22.83 0.85
CA LYS A 124 -3.84 23.40 1.63
C LYS A 124 -4.21 22.66 2.91
N SER A 125 -3.71 21.44 3.13
CA SER A 125 -3.92 20.74 4.41
C SER A 125 -3.34 21.53 5.59
N ASP A 126 -3.77 21.25 6.82
CA ASP A 126 -3.17 21.79 8.04
C ASP A 126 -1.95 20.97 8.49
N LEU A 127 -1.92 19.68 8.16
CA LEU A 127 -0.80 18.76 8.43
C LEU A 127 -0.66 17.77 7.27
N ARG A 128 0.56 17.26 7.04
CA ARG A 128 0.80 16.11 6.16
C ARG A 128 1.46 14.98 6.93
N ILE A 129 1.09 13.75 6.59
CA ILE A 129 1.83 12.56 6.94
C ILE A 129 2.47 12.07 5.66
N ALA A 130 3.79 11.96 5.64
CA ALA A 130 4.56 11.37 4.56
C ALA A 130 5.13 10.02 5.02
N VAL A 131 5.37 9.10 4.07
CA VAL A 131 5.96 7.79 4.38
C VAL A 131 7.49 7.78 4.34
N SER A 132 8.10 8.84 3.82
CA SER A 132 9.55 8.97 3.70
C SER A 132 9.93 10.45 3.59
N GLN A 133 11.18 10.77 3.91
CA GLN A 133 11.72 12.10 3.63
C GLN A 133 11.76 12.38 2.13
N ALA A 134 12.06 11.37 1.31
CA ALA A 134 12.05 11.47 -0.15
C ALA A 134 10.67 11.91 -0.71
N LEU A 135 9.56 11.48 -0.10
CA LEU A 135 8.23 11.96 -0.49
C LEU A 135 8.03 13.45 -0.16
N VAL A 136 8.53 13.91 0.98
CA VAL A 136 8.48 15.34 1.34
C VAL A 136 9.31 16.16 0.34
N ASP A 137 10.51 15.69 0.01
CA ASP A 137 11.39 16.36 -0.94
C ASP A 137 10.78 16.40 -2.34
N HIS A 138 10.11 15.31 -2.75
CA HIS A 138 9.32 15.29 -3.97
C HIS A 138 8.19 16.34 -3.96
N TRP A 139 7.48 16.53 -2.86
CA TRP A 139 6.46 17.59 -2.75
C TRP A 139 7.05 18.99 -2.81
N ARG A 140 8.25 19.20 -2.24
CA ARG A 140 8.97 20.48 -2.33
C ARG A 140 9.35 20.80 -3.77
N GLU A 141 9.87 19.81 -4.49
CA GLU A 141 10.29 19.95 -5.89
C GLU A 141 9.09 20.11 -6.83
N ARG A 142 8.10 19.20 -6.75
CA ARG A 142 7.01 19.10 -7.71
C ARG A 142 5.91 20.14 -7.51
N TYR A 143 5.62 20.48 -6.25
CA TYR A 143 4.47 21.32 -5.88
C TYR A 143 4.87 22.64 -5.21
N GLY A 144 6.16 22.85 -4.94
CA GLY A 144 6.62 24.04 -4.23
C GLY A 144 6.18 24.07 -2.76
N TYR A 145 5.99 22.90 -2.13
CA TYR A 145 5.77 22.84 -0.68
C TYR A 145 6.98 23.44 0.06
N ARG A 146 6.79 24.43 0.94
CA ARG A 146 7.88 25.09 1.68
C ARG A 146 7.68 25.10 3.20
N ASP A 147 6.54 24.61 3.66
CA ASP A 147 6.16 24.59 5.08
C ASP A 147 6.85 23.43 5.82
N ASP A 148 6.78 23.44 7.14
CA ASP A 148 7.27 22.39 8.04
C ASP A 148 6.15 21.59 8.71
N ALA A 149 4.89 21.93 8.45
CA ALA A 149 3.71 21.24 8.93
C ALA A 149 3.52 19.84 8.30
N HIS A 150 4.48 18.94 8.50
CA HIS A 150 4.47 17.54 8.12
C HIS A 150 5.16 16.66 9.15
N VAL A 151 4.83 15.37 9.14
CA VAL A 151 5.54 14.32 9.87
C VAL A 151 5.86 13.16 8.94
N VAL A 152 7.01 12.54 9.14
CA VAL A 152 7.40 11.33 8.40
C VAL A 152 7.12 10.11 9.27
N ILE A 153 6.18 9.27 8.83
CA ILE A 153 5.80 8.00 9.47
C ILE A 153 6.05 6.88 8.47
N PRO A 154 7.23 6.22 8.51
CA PRO A 154 7.53 5.10 7.61
C PRO A 154 6.62 3.91 7.91
N CYS A 155 6.55 2.99 6.95
CA CYS A 155 5.92 1.69 7.21
C CYS A 155 6.68 0.95 8.31
N THR A 156 5.93 0.37 9.24
CA THR A 156 6.47 -0.45 10.33
C THR A 156 5.93 -1.87 10.24
N LEU A 157 6.59 -2.78 10.94
CA LEU A 157 6.12 -4.15 11.13
C LEU A 157 4.89 -4.17 12.04
N GLY A 158 4.10 -5.23 11.93
CA GLY A 158 2.97 -5.48 12.82
C GLY A 158 3.43 -5.80 14.25
N ASN A 159 2.58 -5.52 15.24
CA ASN A 159 2.87 -5.81 16.65
C ASN A 159 2.98 -7.31 16.96
N ASP A 160 2.59 -8.17 16.03
CA ASP A 160 2.69 -9.62 16.04
C ASP A 160 4.02 -10.13 15.50
N PHE A 161 4.81 -9.30 14.81
CA PHE A 161 6.12 -9.70 14.28
C PHE A 161 7.13 -9.93 15.43
N ARG A 162 7.88 -11.04 15.37
CA ARG A 162 8.86 -11.41 16.40
C ARG A 162 10.24 -11.69 15.79
N PHE A 163 11.26 -10.88 16.07
CA PHE A 163 12.62 -11.12 15.54
C PHE A 163 13.25 -12.42 16.07
N ASP A 164 12.87 -12.87 17.26
CA ASP A 164 13.45 -14.04 17.92
C ASP A 164 12.48 -15.23 17.97
N ALA A 165 11.56 -15.34 17.01
CA ALA A 165 10.69 -16.52 16.92
C ALA A 165 11.53 -17.78 16.70
N GLU A 166 11.34 -18.78 17.57
CA GLU A 166 11.87 -20.14 17.41
C GLU A 166 11.04 -20.87 16.35
N ASP A 167 11.31 -20.59 15.09
CA ASP A 167 10.74 -21.32 13.96
C ASP A 167 11.65 -22.47 13.57
N ASP A 168 11.09 -23.67 13.39
CA ASP A 168 11.82 -24.81 12.81
C ASP A 168 11.99 -24.58 11.31
N ARG A 169 13.10 -23.90 10.97
CA ARG A 169 13.51 -23.60 9.60
C ARG A 169 13.60 -24.87 8.76
N GLU A 170 14.14 -25.95 9.30
CA GLU A 170 14.35 -27.21 8.56
C GLU A 170 13.03 -27.93 8.28
N ALA A 171 12.11 -27.96 9.25
CA ALA A 171 10.74 -28.44 9.01
C ALA A 171 10.05 -27.61 7.94
N THR A 172 10.13 -26.28 8.02
CA THR A 172 9.48 -25.40 7.03
C THR A 172 10.08 -25.58 5.63
N ARG A 173 11.41 -25.76 5.51
CA ARG A 173 12.06 -26.10 4.23
C ARG A 173 11.59 -27.44 3.68
N ARG A 174 11.46 -28.47 4.53
CA ARG A 174 10.91 -29.78 4.13
C ARG A 174 9.45 -29.66 3.65
N GLU A 175 8.61 -28.89 4.34
CA GLU A 175 7.23 -28.59 3.92
C GLU A 175 7.16 -27.87 2.56
N LEU A 176 8.17 -27.05 2.27
CA LEU A 176 8.30 -26.31 1.01
C LEU A 176 8.98 -27.13 -0.11
N GLY A 177 9.45 -28.33 0.21
CA GLY A 177 10.15 -29.21 -0.74
C GLY A 177 11.59 -28.81 -1.03
N TYR A 178 12.24 -28.05 -0.15
CA TYR A 178 13.64 -27.64 -0.29
C TYR A 178 14.60 -28.58 0.43
N ALA A 179 15.73 -28.85 -0.21
CA ALA A 179 16.84 -29.56 0.40
C ALA A 179 17.62 -28.64 1.36
N PRO A 180 18.39 -29.20 2.32
CA PRO A 180 19.19 -28.39 3.25
C PRO A 180 20.22 -27.48 2.55
N ASP A 181 20.71 -27.89 1.39
CA ASP A 181 21.76 -27.24 0.60
C ASP A 181 21.25 -26.32 -0.53
N ASP A 182 19.94 -26.30 -0.78
CA ASP A 182 19.34 -25.36 -1.75
C ASP A 182 19.58 -23.89 -1.34
N LEU A 183 19.87 -23.01 -2.29
CA LEU A 183 19.85 -21.56 -2.05
C LEU A 183 18.49 -20.99 -2.42
N VAL A 184 17.69 -20.57 -1.45
CA VAL A 184 16.30 -20.15 -1.66
C VAL A 184 16.16 -18.63 -1.62
N LEU A 185 15.87 -18.05 -2.78
CA LEU A 185 15.52 -16.64 -2.93
C LEU A 185 14.02 -16.45 -2.73
N VAL A 186 13.60 -15.39 -2.03
CA VAL A 186 12.18 -15.09 -1.81
C VAL A 186 11.79 -13.69 -2.26
N TYR A 187 10.70 -13.62 -3.01
CA TYR A 187 10.00 -12.38 -3.33
C TYR A 187 8.70 -12.33 -2.54
N SER A 188 8.46 -11.26 -1.79
CA SER A 188 7.21 -11.06 -1.03
C SER A 188 6.53 -9.76 -1.44
N GLY A 189 5.53 -9.87 -2.31
CA GLY A 189 4.95 -8.70 -2.97
C GLY A 189 3.70 -8.99 -3.76
N SER A 190 3.04 -7.93 -4.24
CA SER A 190 2.02 -8.07 -5.31
C SER A 190 2.69 -8.21 -6.67
N THR A 191 1.92 -8.23 -7.74
CA THR A 191 2.45 -8.15 -9.12
C THR A 191 2.04 -6.84 -9.79
N ALA A 192 1.87 -5.79 -8.98
CA ALA A 192 1.57 -4.45 -9.47
C ALA A 192 2.76 -3.87 -10.25
N GLY A 193 2.51 -2.92 -11.16
CA GLY A 193 3.52 -2.38 -12.07
C GLY A 193 4.78 -1.89 -11.37
N TRP A 194 4.65 -1.17 -10.25
CA TRP A 194 5.78 -0.66 -9.44
C TRP A 194 6.63 -1.72 -8.75
N GLN A 195 6.25 -2.99 -8.81
CA GLN A 195 7.09 -4.10 -8.38
C GLN A 195 8.10 -4.52 -9.46
N SER A 196 8.07 -3.87 -10.63
CA SER A 196 9.07 -3.97 -11.70
C SER A 196 9.39 -5.41 -12.10
N PHE A 197 8.33 -6.20 -12.34
CA PHE A 197 8.48 -7.63 -12.58
C PHE A 197 9.34 -7.93 -13.82
N GLY A 198 9.39 -7.04 -14.82
CA GLY A 198 10.30 -7.18 -15.95
C GLY A 198 11.78 -7.21 -15.54
N LEU A 199 12.19 -6.32 -14.62
CA LEU A 199 13.55 -6.33 -14.05
C LEU A 199 13.79 -7.58 -13.20
N LEU A 200 12.79 -7.96 -12.40
CA LEU A 200 12.86 -9.14 -11.54
C LEU A 200 13.01 -10.42 -12.38
N GLU A 201 12.23 -10.56 -13.45
CA GLU A 201 12.30 -11.69 -14.37
C GLU A 201 13.67 -11.80 -15.03
N GLY A 202 14.21 -10.68 -15.51
CA GLY A 202 15.55 -10.64 -16.12
C GLY A 202 16.65 -11.04 -15.15
N LEU A 203 16.61 -10.51 -13.92
CA LEU A 203 17.56 -10.87 -12.86
C LEU A 203 17.46 -12.35 -12.51
N LEU A 204 16.26 -12.84 -12.17
CA LEU A 204 16.05 -14.20 -11.72
C LEU A 204 16.36 -15.22 -12.80
N SER A 205 15.98 -14.96 -14.06
CA SER A 205 16.33 -15.83 -15.17
C SER A 205 17.84 -15.98 -15.30
N GLY A 206 18.58 -14.87 -15.23
CA GLY A 206 20.04 -14.89 -15.32
C GLY A 206 20.71 -15.63 -14.15
N ILE A 207 20.11 -15.62 -12.95
CA ILE A 207 20.60 -16.41 -11.81
C ILE A 207 20.28 -17.89 -12.03
N LEU A 208 19.02 -18.21 -12.33
CA LEU A 208 18.53 -19.58 -12.49
C LEU A 208 19.22 -20.31 -13.65
N ASP A 209 19.55 -19.63 -14.74
CA ASP A 209 20.29 -20.21 -15.87
C ASP A 209 21.73 -20.63 -15.49
N ARG A 210 22.35 -19.96 -14.50
CA ARG A 210 23.78 -20.13 -14.18
C ARG A 210 24.05 -20.98 -12.93
N GLN A 211 23.09 -21.03 -12.01
CA GLN A 211 23.26 -21.66 -10.71
C GLN A 211 22.13 -22.67 -10.48
N PRO A 212 22.30 -23.96 -10.81
CA PRO A 212 21.23 -24.98 -10.74
C PRO A 212 20.67 -25.22 -9.33
N GLU A 213 21.45 -24.95 -8.28
CA GLU A 213 21.12 -25.05 -6.86
C GLU A 213 20.17 -23.96 -6.37
N VAL A 214 20.01 -22.87 -7.13
CA VAL A 214 19.15 -21.76 -6.74
C VAL A 214 17.68 -22.12 -6.94
N LYS A 215 16.87 -21.80 -5.94
CA LYS A 215 15.41 -21.89 -5.93
C LYS A 215 14.80 -20.52 -5.71
N VAL A 216 13.57 -20.31 -6.19
CA VAL A 216 12.82 -19.06 -5.99
C VAL A 216 11.44 -19.37 -5.43
N LEU A 217 11.07 -18.64 -4.36
CA LEU A 217 9.74 -18.61 -3.78
C LEU A 217 9.08 -17.25 -4.02
N PHE A 218 7.94 -17.25 -4.70
CA PHE A 218 7.07 -16.09 -4.80
C PHE A 218 5.98 -16.16 -3.73
N LEU A 219 6.03 -15.28 -2.73
CA LEU A 219 4.93 -15.03 -1.79
C LEU A 219 3.95 -14.02 -2.38
N SER A 220 3.28 -14.44 -3.46
CA SER A 220 2.30 -13.66 -4.23
C SER A 220 1.20 -14.57 -4.76
N LYS A 221 0.11 -13.97 -5.26
CA LYS A 221 -0.84 -14.73 -6.06
C LYS A 221 -0.18 -15.17 -7.36
N GLU A 222 -0.57 -16.33 -7.86
CA GLU A 222 -0.21 -16.73 -9.21
C GLU A 222 -0.81 -15.78 -10.24
N ASP A 223 -0.01 -15.44 -11.24
CA ASP A 223 -0.43 -14.72 -12.44
C ASP A 223 0.50 -15.08 -13.61
N ALA A 224 0.37 -14.36 -14.73
CA ALA A 224 1.20 -14.63 -15.91
C ALA A 224 2.70 -14.46 -15.66
N ASN A 225 3.08 -13.60 -14.71
CA ASN A 225 4.46 -13.21 -14.47
C ASN A 225 5.24 -14.34 -13.78
N ASN A 226 4.75 -14.81 -12.62
CA ASN A 226 5.41 -15.91 -11.92
C ASN A 226 5.22 -17.26 -12.64
N ARG A 227 4.09 -17.48 -13.31
CA ARG A 227 3.85 -18.70 -14.10
C ARG A 227 4.89 -18.87 -15.21
N LYS A 228 5.24 -17.78 -15.91
CA LYS A 228 6.29 -17.81 -16.93
C LYS A 228 7.63 -18.33 -16.39
N LEU A 229 8.03 -17.92 -15.19
CA LEU A 229 9.26 -18.40 -14.54
C LEU A 229 9.12 -19.84 -14.04
N MET A 230 7.96 -20.21 -13.51
CA MET A 230 7.66 -21.59 -13.09
C MET A 230 7.73 -22.57 -14.27
N ASP A 231 7.15 -22.21 -15.41
CA ASP A 231 7.15 -23.03 -16.61
C ASP A 231 8.56 -23.17 -17.22
N ARG A 232 9.36 -22.10 -17.16
CA ARG A 232 10.74 -22.11 -17.66
C ARG A 232 11.70 -22.89 -16.75
N PHE A 233 11.47 -22.86 -15.43
CA PHE A 233 12.36 -23.48 -14.43
C PHE A 233 11.59 -24.43 -13.51
N PRO A 234 11.06 -25.55 -14.05
CA PRO A 234 10.22 -26.49 -13.31
C PRO A 234 10.99 -27.09 -12.13
N GLY A 235 10.32 -27.19 -10.97
CA GLY A 235 10.92 -27.70 -9.72
C GLY A 235 11.94 -26.76 -9.06
N ARG A 236 12.11 -25.54 -9.58
CA ARG A 236 13.01 -24.53 -9.01
C ARG A 236 12.32 -23.24 -8.62
N VAL A 237 11.18 -22.94 -9.26
CA VAL A 237 10.37 -21.76 -8.96
C VAL A 237 9.00 -22.22 -8.48
N GLN A 238 8.52 -21.66 -7.37
CA GLN A 238 7.17 -21.89 -6.86
C GLN A 238 6.52 -20.58 -6.39
N ALA A 239 5.19 -20.54 -6.42
CA ALA A 239 4.40 -19.45 -5.87
C ALA A 239 3.48 -19.95 -4.75
N LYS A 240 3.42 -19.22 -3.63
CA LYS A 240 2.49 -19.49 -2.52
C LYS A 240 1.75 -18.23 -2.11
N TRP A 241 0.43 -18.36 -1.98
CA TRP A 241 -0.41 -17.32 -1.39
C TRP A 241 -0.73 -17.68 0.05
N LEU A 242 -0.08 -17.01 0.99
CA LEU A 242 -0.13 -17.33 2.42
C LEU A 242 -1.04 -16.39 3.20
N ASP A 243 -1.54 -16.88 4.33
CA ASP A 243 -2.09 -16.01 5.36
C ASP A 243 -0.97 -15.21 6.05
N PRO A 244 -1.24 -13.98 6.53
CA PRO A 244 -0.21 -13.14 7.16
C PRO A 244 0.56 -13.81 8.30
N ALA A 245 -0.08 -14.72 9.05
CA ALA A 245 0.54 -15.47 10.13
C ALA A 245 1.64 -16.44 9.67
N ASP A 246 1.54 -16.97 8.44
CA ASP A 246 2.51 -17.92 7.87
C ASP A 246 3.65 -17.24 7.11
N VAL A 247 3.52 -15.93 6.80
CA VAL A 247 4.52 -15.19 6.03
C VAL A 247 5.85 -15.19 6.76
N GLN A 248 5.85 -14.95 8.08
CA GLN A 248 7.08 -14.83 8.85
C GLN A 248 7.89 -16.13 8.87
N ARG A 249 7.28 -17.26 9.26
CA ARG A 249 7.96 -18.56 9.29
C ARG A 249 8.49 -18.96 7.90
N THR A 250 7.73 -18.62 6.85
CA THR A 250 8.11 -18.95 5.47
C THR A 250 9.28 -18.11 4.98
N LEU A 251 9.31 -16.81 5.30
CA LEU A 251 10.45 -15.95 4.97
C LEU A 251 11.74 -16.46 5.65
N ARG A 252 11.66 -16.92 6.89
CA ARG A 252 12.79 -17.50 7.62
C ARG A 252 13.28 -18.84 7.06
N ALA A 253 12.46 -19.55 6.29
CA ALA A 253 12.88 -20.75 5.56
C ALA A 253 13.77 -20.44 4.34
N CYS A 254 13.78 -19.18 3.90
CA CYS A 254 14.51 -18.71 2.74
C CYS A 254 15.86 -18.09 3.15
N ASP A 255 16.75 -17.93 2.19
CA ASP A 255 18.12 -17.44 2.40
C ASP A 255 18.24 -15.94 2.14
N HIS A 256 17.59 -15.44 1.08
CA HIS A 256 17.65 -14.03 0.72
C HIS A 256 16.29 -13.49 0.26
N GLY A 257 15.89 -12.32 0.78
CA GLY A 257 14.79 -11.55 0.25
C GLY A 257 15.22 -10.72 -0.95
N ILE A 258 14.43 -10.72 -2.02
CA ILE A 258 14.69 -9.95 -3.24
C ILE A 258 13.66 -8.83 -3.39
N LEU A 259 14.18 -7.62 -3.56
CA LEU A 259 13.41 -6.43 -3.92
C LEU A 259 14.16 -5.66 -5.00
N VAL A 260 13.66 -5.72 -6.23
CA VAL A 260 14.19 -4.97 -7.37
C VAL A 260 13.11 -4.03 -7.87
N ARG A 261 13.47 -2.77 -8.11
CA ARG A 261 12.55 -1.72 -8.54
C ARG A 261 13.18 -0.84 -9.59
N GLU A 262 12.36 -0.43 -10.55
CA GLU A 262 12.71 0.60 -11.52
C GLU A 262 12.95 1.93 -10.81
N ASP A 263 13.83 2.73 -11.39
CA ASP A 263 14.17 4.05 -10.88
C ASP A 263 13.12 5.09 -11.28
N THR A 264 11.91 4.94 -10.73
CA THR A 264 10.78 5.85 -10.95
C THR A 264 10.51 6.72 -9.72
N VAL A 265 9.76 7.81 -9.88
CA VAL A 265 9.41 8.67 -8.74
C VAL A 265 8.64 7.88 -7.70
N THR A 266 7.68 7.06 -8.12
CA THR A 266 6.89 6.19 -7.22
C THR A 266 7.80 5.33 -6.36
N ASN A 267 8.85 4.74 -6.94
CA ASN A 267 9.76 3.85 -6.22
C ASN A 267 10.77 4.59 -5.34
N ARG A 268 11.27 5.76 -5.77
CA ARG A 268 12.19 6.60 -4.98
C ARG A 268 11.57 7.13 -3.69
N VAL A 269 10.27 7.40 -3.69
CA VAL A 269 9.57 7.96 -2.52
C VAL A 269 8.90 6.90 -1.65
N ALA A 270 8.84 5.65 -2.11
CA ALA A 270 8.09 4.60 -1.44
C ALA A 270 8.69 4.22 -0.07
N SER A 271 7.81 3.85 0.85
CA SER A 271 8.15 3.07 2.04
C SER A 271 7.47 1.70 1.88
N PRO A 272 8.21 0.62 1.53
CA PRO A 272 7.62 -0.69 1.29
C PRO A 272 6.77 -1.17 2.48
N THR A 273 5.58 -1.71 2.18
CA THR A 273 4.60 -2.16 3.19
C THR A 273 4.66 -3.68 3.45
N LYS A 274 5.57 -4.39 2.80
CA LYS A 274 5.77 -5.84 2.84
C LYS A 274 7.24 -6.13 2.85
#